data_AF-A0A5N5IXK7-F1
#
_entry.id   AF-A0A5N5IXK7-F1
#
_cell.length_a   1.000
_cell.length_b   1.000
_cell.length_c   1.000
_cell.angle_alpha   90.00
_cell.angle_beta   90.00
_cell.angle_gamma   90.00
#
_symmetry.space_group_name_H-M   'P 1'
#
loop_
_entity.id
_entity.type
_entity.pdbx_description
1 polymer ?
#
loop_
_entity_poly.entity_id
_entity_poly.type
_entity_poly.pdbx_seq_one_letter_code
_entity_poly.pdbx_strand_id
1 'polypeptide(L)'
;MNAPIIDPLQGDFPEVIEEYLHHGVTKCIAFNRRGTLLAGSSLVPLILQMVSSGCTDGSCVIWDFETRGVAKELRDKDCIAAITSICWSKYGHRILVSSADKSLILWDVASGEKITRITLHHTPLLARLHPGSSTPSLCLTCPLSSAPMIVDFNTGNTTVLPVTVSEMDSGPAPPSRNKPSDGPPYTPTAACFNKFGDLVYVGNSKGEILIIDHKSIQVHAMVPTPAGAVIKNIVFSRDGQYLLTNSNDRTIRIYENLLPLKDGLTALGDLNKTVDEVAGVEKMKAIGSKCLALFREFQDTITKVHWKAPCFSGDGEWLIGGSASKGEHKIYIWDRVGHLVKILEGPKEALIDLAWHPVHPIIVSVSLTGMVYVWAKDHTENWSAFAPDFKELEENEEYVEREDEFDLIPEAEKVKESDINEDDDVDIVTVEKDAFSDSDMSQEELCFLPANPCPDVPEQQDKCVGSSSKLMGSNNSGSPLSEEAGQNGQAMNHASSPLEEDTGGTRMKRKRKPSEKGLELQAEKGRKPLKSSGRLSKTRSKPVADRDISNGIYGDDISD
;
A
#
# COMPACT_ATOMS: atom_id res chain seq x y z
N MET A 1 12.16 -10.90 11.31
CA MET A 1 11.85 -9.87 10.31
C MET A 1 12.94 -9.89 9.23
N ASN A 2 13.35 -11.08 8.75
CA ASN A 2 14.59 -11.27 7.98
C ASN A 2 14.33 -11.92 6.60
N ALA A 3 13.07 -11.93 6.16
CA ALA A 3 12.70 -12.47 4.85
C ALA A 3 13.43 -11.82 3.65
N PRO A 4 13.90 -10.53 3.67
CA PRO A 4 14.54 -9.98 2.48
C PRO A 4 16.02 -10.34 2.32
N ILE A 5 16.65 -11.10 3.24
CA ILE A 5 18.07 -11.45 3.11
C ILE A 5 18.31 -12.56 2.06
N ILE A 6 17.25 -13.24 1.61
CA ILE A 6 17.40 -14.49 0.86
C ILE A 6 17.57 -14.28 -0.66
N ASP A 7 17.23 -13.11 -1.22
CA ASP A 7 17.45 -12.88 -2.65
C ASP A 7 17.69 -11.39 -3.01
N PRO A 8 18.93 -10.90 -2.98
CA PRO A 8 19.27 -9.53 -3.39
C PRO A 8 19.14 -9.27 -4.90
N LEU A 9 18.84 -10.31 -5.71
CA LEU A 9 18.66 -10.19 -7.16
C LEU A 9 17.19 -10.07 -7.55
N GLN A 10 16.29 -10.30 -6.61
CA GLN A 10 14.87 -10.18 -6.83
C GLN A 10 14.45 -8.69 -6.78
N GLY A 11 14.17 -8.11 -7.96
CA GLY A 11 13.69 -6.72 -8.14
C GLY A 11 12.52 -6.20 -7.26
N ASP A 12 12.42 -4.87 -7.19
CA ASP A 12 11.90 -4.11 -6.04
C ASP A 12 10.39 -3.77 -6.03
N PHE A 13 9.57 -4.36 -6.90
CA PHE A 13 8.15 -3.98 -7.00
C PHE A 13 7.22 -5.17 -7.31
N PRO A 14 5.95 -5.12 -6.87
CA PRO A 14 5.00 -6.21 -7.07
C PRO A 14 4.55 -6.36 -8.52
N GLU A 15 4.15 -7.57 -8.90
CA GLU A 15 3.90 -7.93 -10.29
C GLU A 15 2.55 -8.60 -10.51
N VAL A 16 2.12 -9.44 -9.58
CA VAL A 16 0.95 -10.32 -9.71
C VAL A 16 0.04 -10.17 -8.52
N ILE A 17 -1.23 -10.52 -8.71
CA ILE A 17 -2.16 -10.69 -7.59
C ILE A 17 -1.84 -12.04 -6.96
N GLU A 18 -1.26 -12.00 -5.76
CA GLU A 18 -0.96 -13.17 -4.96
C GLU A 18 -2.24 -13.75 -4.36
N GLU A 19 -3.06 -12.88 -3.77
CA GLU A 19 -4.23 -13.28 -3.01
C GLU A 19 -5.32 -12.19 -3.00
N TYR A 20 -6.53 -12.57 -2.56
CA TYR A 20 -7.63 -11.66 -2.29
C TYR A 20 -8.18 -11.90 -0.89
N LEU A 21 -8.29 -10.82 -0.10
CA LEU A 21 -8.96 -10.84 1.20
C LEU A 21 -10.44 -10.48 1.01
N HIS A 22 -11.31 -11.26 1.64
CA HIS A 22 -12.75 -11.03 1.59
C HIS A 22 -13.36 -11.07 2.98
N HIS A 23 -13.83 -9.93 3.46
CA HIS A 23 -14.68 -9.82 4.63
C HIS A 23 -15.66 -8.66 4.42
N GLY A 24 -16.80 -8.96 3.79
CA GLY A 24 -17.77 -7.95 3.40
C GLY A 24 -17.31 -7.05 2.25
N VAL A 25 -17.97 -5.90 2.07
CA VAL A 25 -17.64 -4.90 1.06
C VAL A 25 -16.73 -3.84 1.66
N THR A 26 -15.43 -3.93 1.36
CA THR A 26 -14.45 -2.93 1.79
C THR A 26 -14.47 -1.69 0.90
N LYS A 27 -14.28 -0.50 1.49
CA LYS A 27 -14.25 0.79 0.78
C LYS A 27 -13.00 1.61 1.02
N CYS A 28 -12.36 1.44 2.17
CA CYS A 28 -11.11 2.10 2.50
C CYS A 28 -10.20 1.14 3.27
N ILE A 29 -8.89 1.31 3.11
CA ILE A 29 -7.86 0.50 3.76
C ILE A 29 -6.73 1.38 4.29
N ALA A 30 -6.06 0.90 5.34
CA ALA A 30 -4.87 1.54 5.90
C ALA A 30 -3.99 0.52 6.62
N PHE A 31 -2.70 0.50 6.30
CA PHE A 31 -1.71 -0.26 7.07
C PHE A 31 -1.35 0.47 8.37
N ASN A 32 -1.02 -0.31 9.41
CA ASN A 32 -0.26 0.23 10.53
C ASN A 32 1.16 0.63 10.07
N ARG A 33 1.91 1.36 10.91
CA ARG A 33 3.21 1.93 10.54
C ARG A 33 4.24 0.87 10.09
N ARG A 34 4.21 -0.34 10.64
CA ARG A 34 5.09 -1.45 10.25
C ARG A 34 4.57 -2.30 9.10
N GLY A 35 3.26 -2.32 8.85
CA GLY A 35 2.61 -3.17 7.84
C GLY A 35 2.13 -4.54 8.34
N THR A 36 2.32 -4.86 9.62
CA THR A 36 1.86 -6.14 10.20
C THR A 36 0.34 -6.25 10.29
N LEU A 37 -0.36 -5.11 10.43
CA LEU A 37 -1.82 -5.06 10.52
C LEU A 37 -2.37 -4.20 9.40
N LEU A 38 -3.42 -4.70 8.75
CA LEU A 38 -4.22 -3.97 7.77
C LEU A 38 -5.59 -3.69 8.37
N ALA A 39 -5.98 -2.42 8.47
CA ALA A 39 -7.36 -2.08 8.78
C ALA A 39 -8.11 -1.75 7.50
N GLY A 40 -9.37 -2.15 7.43
CA GLY A 40 -10.25 -1.75 6.34
C GLY A 40 -11.70 -1.75 6.79
N SER A 41 -12.51 -1.01 6.05
CA SER A 41 -13.94 -1.04 6.28
C SER A 41 -14.51 -2.39 5.85
N SER A 42 -15.54 -2.85 6.54
CA SER A 42 -16.26 -4.07 6.20
C SER A 42 -17.74 -3.76 6.22
N LEU A 43 -18.42 -4.26 5.19
CA LEU A 43 -19.87 -4.17 5.07
C LEU A 43 -20.39 -5.59 4.77
N VAL A 44 -20.95 -6.25 5.77
CA VAL A 44 -21.40 -7.64 5.71
C VAL A 44 -22.67 -7.73 4.83
N PRO A 45 -22.65 -8.51 3.74
CA PRO A 45 -23.71 -8.51 2.72
C PRO A 45 -24.99 -9.28 3.12
N LEU A 46 -25.18 -9.63 4.40
CA LEU A 46 -26.34 -10.43 4.84
C LEU A 46 -27.69 -9.71 4.68
N ILE A 47 -27.70 -8.46 4.21
CA ILE A 47 -28.90 -7.69 3.84
C ILE A 47 -28.82 -7.27 2.35
N LEU A 48 -28.46 -8.19 1.46
CA LEU A 48 -28.41 -7.93 0.00
C LEU A 48 -29.78 -7.56 -0.60
N GLN A 49 -30.90 -7.70 0.13
CA GLN A 49 -32.24 -7.43 -0.39
C GLN A 49 -32.81 -6.04 -0.01
N MET A 50 -32.11 -5.19 0.74
CA MET A 50 -32.62 -3.83 1.08
C MET A 50 -31.79 -2.66 0.58
N VAL A 51 -30.74 -2.90 -0.21
CA VAL A 51 -29.83 -1.83 -0.70
C VAL A 51 -30.40 -1.14 -1.95
N SER A 52 -31.57 -0.55 -1.80
CA SER A 52 -31.99 0.66 -2.55
C SER A 52 -32.30 1.83 -1.60
N SER A 53 -32.25 1.62 -0.27
CA SER A 53 -32.34 2.67 0.75
C SER A 53 -31.42 2.33 1.92
N GLY A 54 -30.51 3.25 2.26
CA GLY A 54 -29.32 2.99 3.05
C GLY A 54 -29.53 2.43 4.46
N CYS A 55 -28.81 1.36 4.76
CA CYS A 55 -28.17 1.10 6.05
C CYS A 55 -27.01 0.14 5.76
N THR A 56 -25.80 0.63 6.00
CA THR A 56 -24.52 -0.04 5.72
C THR A 56 -23.87 -0.29 7.06
N ASP A 57 -23.57 -1.51 7.43
CA ASP A 57 -22.88 -1.76 8.69
C ASP A 57 -21.52 -1.04 8.70
N GLY A 58 -21.35 -0.11 9.64
CA GLY A 58 -20.17 0.73 9.78
C GLY A 58 -19.06 0.01 10.54
N SER A 59 -18.73 -1.22 10.14
CA SER A 59 -17.74 -2.06 10.84
C SER A 59 -16.32 -1.83 10.28
N CYS A 60 -15.33 -1.82 11.17
CA CYS A 60 -13.92 -1.76 10.81
C CYS A 60 -13.27 -3.11 11.15
N VAL A 61 -12.66 -3.75 10.17
CA VAL A 61 -11.99 -5.04 10.31
C VAL A 61 -10.49 -4.81 10.28
N ILE A 62 -9.79 -5.47 11.21
CA ILE A 62 -8.34 -5.50 11.29
C ILE A 62 -7.91 -6.91 10.91
N TRP A 63 -7.15 -7.02 9.82
CA TRP A 63 -6.47 -8.23 9.41
C TRP A 63 -5.05 -8.24 9.95
N ASP A 64 -4.63 -9.41 10.40
CA ASP A 64 -3.21 -9.71 10.56
C ASP A 64 -2.66 -10.09 9.19
N PHE A 65 -1.68 -9.32 8.73
CA PHE A 65 -1.15 -9.44 7.38
C PHE A 65 -0.30 -10.69 7.21
N GLU A 66 0.31 -11.21 8.28
CA GLU A 66 1.15 -12.40 8.23
C GLU A 66 0.30 -13.68 8.15
N THR A 67 -0.74 -13.77 9.00
CA THR A 67 -1.66 -14.93 8.99
C THR A 67 -2.76 -14.83 7.94
N ARG A 68 -2.90 -13.66 7.28
CA ARG A 68 -4.02 -13.32 6.37
C ARG A 68 -5.40 -13.42 7.02
N GLY A 69 -5.45 -13.59 8.34
CA GLY A 69 -6.67 -13.79 9.10
C GLY A 69 -7.26 -12.47 9.61
N VAL A 70 -8.54 -12.49 9.95
CA VAL A 70 -9.17 -11.39 10.70
C VAL A 70 -8.66 -11.44 12.15
N ALA A 71 -7.87 -10.45 12.54
CA ALA A 71 -7.36 -10.32 13.89
C ALA A 71 -8.41 -9.72 14.84
N LYS A 72 -9.19 -8.73 14.36
CA LYS A 72 -10.22 -8.09 15.18
C LYS A 72 -11.28 -7.40 14.34
N GLU A 73 -12.48 -7.27 14.90
CA GLU A 73 -13.58 -6.52 14.29
C GLU A 73 -14.10 -5.48 15.29
N LEU A 74 -14.04 -4.21 14.89
CA LEU A 74 -14.50 -3.06 15.66
C LEU A 74 -15.89 -2.67 15.15
N ARG A 75 -16.90 -2.82 16.01
CA ARG A 75 -18.30 -2.48 15.70
C ARG A 75 -18.84 -1.50 16.72
N ASP A 76 -19.32 -0.35 16.26
CA ASP A 76 -20.17 0.52 17.09
C ASP A 76 -21.63 0.21 16.81
N LYS A 77 -22.41 -0.05 17.86
CA LYS A 77 -23.85 -0.33 17.74
C LYS A 77 -24.62 0.88 17.21
N ASP A 78 -24.07 2.08 17.44
CA ASP A 78 -24.70 3.34 17.07
C ASP A 78 -24.28 3.83 15.67
N CYS A 79 -23.29 3.19 15.03
CA CYS A 79 -22.77 3.61 13.72
C CYS A 79 -23.20 2.63 12.62
N ILE A 80 -24.22 3.02 11.86
CA ILE A 80 -24.82 2.22 10.77
C ILE A 80 -24.56 2.89 9.40
N ALA A 81 -23.49 3.67 9.31
CA ALA A 81 -23.11 4.37 8.10
C ALA A 81 -21.72 3.93 7.63
N ALA A 82 -21.51 4.03 6.31
CA ALA A 82 -20.28 3.59 5.67
C ALA A 82 -19.08 4.39 6.17
N ILE A 83 -18.00 3.67 6.48
CA ILE A 83 -16.73 4.28 6.88
C ILE A 83 -16.09 4.97 5.67
N THR A 84 -15.74 6.24 5.85
CA THR A 84 -15.14 7.09 4.81
C THR A 84 -13.61 7.06 4.85
N SER A 85 -13.01 6.96 6.03
CA SER A 85 -11.56 6.86 6.17
C SER A 85 -11.15 6.17 7.48
N ILE A 86 -9.96 5.57 7.45
CA ILE A 86 -9.34 4.88 8.59
C ILE A 86 -7.93 5.43 8.72
N CYS A 87 -7.50 5.73 9.95
CA CYS A 87 -6.15 6.21 10.23
C CYS A 87 -5.60 5.59 11.52
N TRP A 88 -4.41 5.00 11.42
CA TRP A 88 -3.68 4.48 12.58
C TRP A 88 -2.94 5.61 13.30
N SER A 89 -2.84 5.48 14.63
CA SER A 89 -1.85 6.22 15.42
C SER A 89 -0.44 5.79 15.06
N LYS A 90 0.56 6.64 15.38
CA LYS A 90 1.97 6.41 15.02
C LYS A 90 2.47 5.01 15.42
N TYR A 91 2.11 4.53 16.61
CA TYR A 91 2.56 3.22 17.11
C TYR A 91 1.47 2.12 17.07
N GLY A 92 0.35 2.38 16.40
CA GLY A 92 -0.68 1.35 16.19
C GLY A 92 -1.63 1.07 17.36
N HIS A 93 -1.48 1.73 18.51
CA HIS A 93 -2.35 1.51 19.68
C HIS A 93 -3.78 2.02 19.51
N ARG A 94 -3.96 3.08 18.73
CA ARG A 94 -5.26 3.68 18.43
C ARG A 94 -5.56 3.67 16.95
N ILE A 95 -6.84 3.52 16.62
CA ILE A 95 -7.39 3.69 15.27
C ILE A 95 -8.48 4.76 15.31
N LEU A 96 -8.41 5.68 14.37
CA LEU A 96 -9.46 6.63 14.06
C LEU A 96 -10.29 6.12 12.89
N VAL A 97 -11.60 6.03 13.11
CA VAL A 97 -12.59 5.68 12.09
C VAL A 97 -13.48 6.90 11.85
N SER A 98 -13.60 7.35 10.61
CA SER A 98 -14.54 8.38 10.21
C SER A 98 -15.69 7.78 9.41
N SER A 99 -16.92 8.21 9.67
CA SER A 99 -18.12 7.64 9.06
C SER A 99 -18.96 8.68 8.34
N ALA A 100 -19.76 8.21 7.37
CA ALA A 100 -20.67 9.02 6.59
C ALA A 100 -21.79 9.67 7.45
N ASP A 101 -22.06 9.13 8.65
CA ASP A 101 -22.98 9.69 9.65
C ASP A 101 -22.43 10.93 10.38
N LYS A 102 -21.25 11.43 9.97
CA LYS A 102 -20.52 12.56 10.56
C LYS A 102 -19.83 12.22 11.89
N SER A 103 -19.79 10.95 12.28
CA SER A 103 -19.07 10.50 13.47
C SER A 103 -17.57 10.33 13.18
N LEU A 104 -16.77 10.76 14.14
CA LEU A 104 -15.39 10.35 14.34
C LEU A 104 -15.33 9.46 15.57
N ILE A 105 -14.82 8.25 15.42
CA ILE A 105 -14.73 7.29 16.50
C ILE A 105 -13.28 6.90 16.69
N LEU A 106 -12.77 7.11 17.90
CA LEU A 106 -11.43 6.71 18.31
C LEU A 106 -11.52 5.40 19.08
N TRP A 107 -10.78 4.40 18.62
CA TRP A 107 -10.75 3.05 19.18
C TRP A 107 -9.38 2.75 19.77
N ASP A 108 -9.37 1.97 20.84
CA ASP A 108 -8.18 1.26 21.30
C ASP A 108 -8.11 -0.09 20.57
N VAL A 109 -6.96 -0.36 19.96
CA VAL A 109 -6.73 -1.54 19.13
C VAL A 109 -6.58 -2.79 20.00
N ALA A 110 -5.86 -2.68 21.12
CA ALA A 110 -5.58 -3.80 22.00
C ALA A 110 -6.86 -4.33 22.66
N SER A 111 -7.62 -3.44 23.32
CA SER A 111 -8.90 -3.81 23.94
C SER A 111 -10.01 -4.02 22.92
N GLY A 112 -10.02 -3.26 21.82
CA GLY A 112 -11.16 -3.17 20.90
C GLY A 112 -12.29 -2.28 21.42
N GLU A 113 -12.04 -1.51 22.48
CA GLU A 113 -13.03 -0.63 23.07
C GLU A 113 -13.05 0.75 22.42
N LYS A 114 -14.25 1.35 22.41
CA LYS A 114 -14.47 2.71 21.94
C LYS A 114 -13.97 3.70 23.01
N ILE A 115 -12.92 4.46 22.70
CA ILE A 115 -12.38 5.48 23.60
C ILE A 115 -13.28 6.72 23.58
N THR A 116 -13.60 7.23 22.38
CA THR A 116 -14.34 8.49 22.23
C THR A 116 -15.11 8.51 20.92
N ARG A 117 -16.27 9.18 20.92
CA ARG A 117 -17.05 9.49 19.73
C ARG A 117 -17.36 10.98 19.69
N ILE A 118 -17.03 11.63 18.57
CA ILE A 118 -17.37 13.03 18.29
C ILE A 118 -18.21 13.09 17.03
N THR A 119 -19.32 13.82 17.07
CA THR A 119 -20.16 14.06 15.89
C THR A 119 -19.87 15.45 15.33
N LEU A 120 -19.46 15.52 14.06
CA LEU A 120 -19.20 16.77 13.36
C LEU A 120 -20.46 17.34 12.70
N HIS A 121 -20.40 18.62 12.31
CA HIS A 121 -21.47 19.26 11.55
C HIS A 121 -21.56 18.75 10.10
N HIS A 122 -20.42 18.43 9.50
CA HIS A 122 -20.28 17.98 8.12
C HIS A 122 -19.62 16.61 8.05
N THR A 123 -19.93 15.86 6.99
CA THR A 123 -19.37 14.52 6.80
C THR A 123 -17.87 14.60 6.49
N PRO A 124 -17.01 13.95 7.31
CA PRO A 124 -15.56 13.89 7.05
C PRO A 124 -15.30 12.95 5.87
N LEU A 125 -14.56 13.43 4.86
CA LEU A 125 -14.06 12.57 3.78
C LEU A 125 -12.78 11.85 4.19
N LEU A 126 -11.92 12.56 4.91
CA LEU A 126 -10.63 12.08 5.36
C LEU A 126 -10.39 12.57 6.78
N ALA A 127 -9.89 11.69 7.63
CA ALA A 127 -9.45 12.02 8.98
C ALA A 127 -8.06 11.43 9.23
N ARG A 128 -7.18 12.20 9.86
CA ARG A 128 -5.80 11.79 10.18
C ARG A 128 -5.46 12.15 11.62
N LEU A 129 -4.89 11.20 12.35
CA LEU A 129 -4.40 11.44 13.70
C LEU A 129 -3.11 12.27 13.68
N HIS A 130 -2.89 13.03 14.75
CA HIS A 130 -1.63 13.77 14.93
C HIS A 130 -0.47 12.76 15.08
N PRO A 131 0.63 12.90 14.31
CA PRO A 131 1.70 11.91 14.29
C PRO A 131 2.70 12.04 15.45
N GLY A 132 2.64 13.11 16.25
CA GLY A 132 3.65 13.41 17.27
C GLY A 132 3.56 12.57 18.55
N SER A 133 2.47 11.82 18.77
CA SER A 133 2.24 11.07 20.01
C SER A 133 1.81 9.62 19.75
N SER A 134 2.09 8.74 20.72
CA SER A 134 1.61 7.35 20.77
C SER A 134 0.10 7.27 20.93
N THR A 135 -0.47 8.19 21.70
CA THR A 135 -1.88 8.25 22.06
C THR A 135 -2.45 9.62 21.68
N PRO A 136 -2.56 9.90 20.36
CA PRO A 136 -3.00 11.20 19.90
C PRO A 136 -4.42 11.50 20.39
N SER A 137 -4.59 12.69 20.96
CA SER A 137 -5.90 13.27 21.27
C SER A 137 -6.37 14.23 20.18
N LEU A 138 -5.50 14.61 19.27
CA LEU A 138 -5.80 15.55 18.20
C LEU A 138 -5.92 14.83 16.86
N CYS A 139 -6.90 15.22 16.03
CA CYS A 139 -6.97 14.79 14.64
C CYS A 139 -7.27 15.96 13.70
N LEU A 140 -6.82 15.81 12.47
CA LEU A 140 -7.14 16.67 11.35
C LEU A 140 -8.22 15.99 10.51
N THR A 141 -9.28 16.73 10.20
CA THR A 141 -10.37 16.24 9.37
C THR A 141 -10.62 17.15 8.19
N CYS A 142 -10.93 16.56 7.05
CA CYS A 142 -11.25 17.25 5.80
C CYS A 142 -12.70 16.93 5.42
N PRO A 143 -13.67 17.79 5.76
CA PRO A 143 -15.07 17.60 5.37
C PRO A 143 -15.31 17.85 3.88
N LEU A 144 -16.35 17.24 3.31
CA LEU A 144 -16.72 17.43 1.90
C LEU A 144 -17.13 18.88 1.58
N SER A 145 -17.80 19.52 2.54
CA SER A 145 -18.47 20.81 2.36
C SER A 145 -18.01 21.84 3.38
N SER A 146 -16.79 21.72 3.91
CA SER A 146 -16.25 22.70 4.84
C SER A 146 -14.73 22.74 4.74
N ALA A 147 -14.14 23.80 5.28
CA ALA A 147 -12.71 23.89 5.48
C ALA A 147 -12.19 22.75 6.38
N PRO A 148 -10.92 22.32 6.21
CA PRO A 148 -10.30 21.37 7.11
C PRO A 148 -10.34 21.88 8.54
N MET A 149 -10.51 20.97 9.49
CA MET A 149 -10.66 21.33 10.90
C MET A 149 -9.87 20.37 11.78
N ILE A 150 -9.31 20.92 12.83
CA ILE A 150 -8.61 20.20 13.89
C ILE A 150 -9.63 19.91 15.00
N VAL A 151 -9.69 18.66 15.42
CA VAL A 151 -10.61 18.15 16.43
C VAL A 151 -9.81 17.59 17.59
N ASP A 152 -10.12 18.03 18.81
CA ASP A 152 -9.54 17.49 20.03
C ASP A 152 -10.53 16.55 20.71
N PHE A 153 -10.13 15.28 20.86
CA PHE A 153 -10.92 14.23 21.50
C PHE A 153 -11.06 14.40 23.02
N ASN A 154 -10.14 15.10 23.67
CA ASN A 154 -10.23 15.32 25.12
C ASN A 154 -11.28 16.37 25.47
N THR A 155 -11.33 17.46 24.68
CA THR A 155 -12.23 18.59 24.94
C THR A 155 -13.51 18.55 24.11
N GLY A 156 -13.53 17.81 23.01
CA GLY A 156 -14.60 17.85 22.01
C GLY A 156 -14.57 19.13 21.16
N ASN A 157 -13.57 19.99 21.33
CA ASN A 157 -13.48 21.24 20.60
C ASN A 157 -13.07 21.02 19.15
N THR A 158 -13.64 21.84 18.29
CA THR A 158 -13.33 21.85 16.86
C THR A 158 -12.83 23.23 16.44
N THR A 159 -11.72 23.26 15.72
CA THR A 159 -11.08 24.50 15.25
C THR A 159 -10.91 24.43 13.74
N VAL A 160 -11.50 25.38 13.01
CA VAL A 160 -11.47 25.40 11.55
C VAL A 160 -10.18 26.07 11.08
N LEU A 161 -9.50 25.46 10.11
CA LEU A 161 -8.27 25.97 9.53
C LEU A 161 -8.56 26.93 8.36
N PRO A 162 -7.75 27.97 8.16
CA PRO A 162 -7.90 28.87 7.04
C PRO A 162 -7.59 28.18 5.70
N VAL A 163 -8.45 28.38 4.69
CA VAL A 163 -8.32 27.82 3.33
C VAL A 163 -7.94 28.89 2.29
N THR A 164 -8.14 30.15 2.65
CA THR A 164 -7.76 31.31 1.86
C THR A 164 -7.12 32.34 2.77
N VAL A 165 -6.07 32.99 2.31
CA VAL A 165 -5.56 34.20 2.93
C VAL A 165 -6.54 35.34 2.61
N SER A 166 -7.02 36.08 3.62
CA SER A 166 -7.83 37.27 3.35
C SER A 166 -6.95 38.37 2.77
N GLU A 167 -7.27 38.85 1.57
CA GLU A 167 -6.74 40.10 1.05
C GLU A 167 -7.33 41.24 1.87
N MET A 168 -6.52 41.82 2.75
CA MET A 168 -6.88 43.03 3.47
C MET A 168 -6.11 44.20 2.86
N ASP A 169 -6.23 44.40 1.54
CA ASP A 169 -6.02 45.71 0.91
C ASP A 169 -6.49 45.77 -0.56
N SER A 170 -7.64 46.39 -0.80
CA SER A 170 -7.85 47.25 -1.97
C SER A 170 -9.02 48.18 -1.64
N GLY A 171 -8.87 49.48 -1.93
CA GLY A 171 -9.71 50.58 -1.46
C GLY A 171 -11.22 50.48 -1.78
N PRO A 172 -12.01 51.53 -1.45
CA PRO A 172 -13.46 51.45 -1.45
C PRO A 172 -14.01 51.20 -2.86
N ALA A 173 -14.42 49.96 -3.14
CA ALA A 173 -15.15 49.61 -4.35
C ALA A 173 -16.61 50.13 -4.25
N PRO A 174 -17.21 50.60 -5.35
CA PRO A 174 -18.55 51.20 -5.32
C PRO A 174 -19.64 50.15 -5.05
N PRO A 175 -20.78 50.56 -4.47
CA PRO A 175 -21.81 49.62 -4.04
C PRO A 175 -22.56 49.02 -5.23
N SER A 176 -22.25 47.77 -5.60
CA SER A 176 -23.11 47.00 -6.50
C SER A 176 -24.26 46.38 -5.71
N ARG A 177 -25.48 46.84 -5.98
CA ARG A 177 -26.74 46.29 -5.46
C ARG A 177 -26.98 44.85 -5.97
N ASN A 178 -27.51 44.04 -5.06
CA ASN A 178 -28.26 42.78 -5.26
C ASN A 178 -27.46 41.48 -5.49
N LYS A 179 -27.06 40.85 -4.39
CA LYS A 179 -27.28 39.43 -4.07
C LYS A 179 -27.01 39.21 -2.57
N PRO A 180 -27.85 38.48 -1.80
CA PRO A 180 -27.46 38.01 -0.50
C PRO A 180 -26.30 37.02 -0.69
N SER A 181 -25.17 37.26 -0.04
CA SER A 181 -24.03 36.36 -0.05
C SER A 181 -24.37 35.10 0.74
N ASP A 182 -24.80 34.05 0.05
CA ASP A 182 -24.65 32.70 0.57
C ASP A 182 -23.15 32.43 0.80
N GLY A 183 -22.85 31.70 1.88
CA GLY A 183 -21.52 31.53 2.47
C GLY A 183 -20.41 31.04 1.51
N PRO A 184 -19.16 30.93 2.00
CA PRO A 184 -18.01 30.64 1.14
C PRO A 184 -18.27 29.41 0.27
N PRO A 185 -17.99 29.48 -1.05
CA PRO A 185 -18.30 28.40 -1.97
C PRO A 185 -17.58 27.13 -1.53
N TYR A 186 -18.37 26.06 -1.38
CA TYR A 186 -17.95 24.73 -0.97
C TYR A 186 -16.82 24.21 -1.86
N THR A 187 -15.61 24.28 -1.34
CA THR A 187 -14.40 23.97 -2.08
C THR A 187 -13.73 22.77 -1.42
N PRO A 188 -13.73 21.59 -2.07
CA PRO A 188 -13.11 20.41 -1.49
C PRO A 188 -11.64 20.71 -1.29
N THR A 189 -11.18 20.53 -0.05
CA THR A 189 -9.85 20.92 0.41
C THR A 189 -9.22 19.70 1.06
N ALA A 190 -7.98 19.40 0.69
CA ALA A 190 -7.22 18.30 1.29
C ALA A 190 -6.21 18.87 2.30
N ALA A 191 -5.96 18.15 3.40
CA ALA A 191 -4.98 18.58 4.39
C ALA A 191 -4.19 17.41 4.98
N CYS A 192 -2.93 17.66 5.37
CA CYS A 192 -2.07 16.69 6.03
C CYS A 192 -1.14 17.36 7.05
N PHE A 193 -0.74 16.61 8.07
CA PHE A 193 0.35 16.99 8.96
C PHE A 193 1.70 16.71 8.29
N ASN A 194 2.74 17.47 8.66
CA ASN A 194 4.12 17.04 8.43
C ASN A 194 4.48 15.83 9.31
N LYS A 195 5.65 15.22 9.09
CA LYS A 195 6.10 13.99 9.78
C LYS A 195 5.96 14.04 11.31
N PHE A 196 6.24 15.17 11.94
CA PHE A 196 6.18 15.32 13.41
C PHE A 196 4.91 16.03 13.92
N GLY A 197 4.08 16.57 13.02
CA GLY A 197 2.81 17.21 13.34
C GLY A 197 2.92 18.66 13.85
N ASP A 198 4.02 19.34 13.59
CA ASP A 198 4.20 20.75 13.94
C ASP A 198 3.34 21.66 13.04
N LEU A 199 3.28 21.33 11.75
CA LEU A 199 2.63 22.14 10.72
C LEU A 199 1.57 21.33 9.98
N VAL A 200 0.55 22.03 9.48
CA VAL A 200 -0.49 21.49 8.62
C VAL A 200 -0.38 22.10 7.23
N TYR A 201 -0.39 21.25 6.23
CA TYR A 201 -0.38 21.62 4.83
C TYR A 201 -1.79 21.45 4.27
N VAL A 202 -2.36 22.53 3.75
CA VAL A 202 -3.74 22.58 3.24
C VAL A 202 -3.72 22.93 1.75
N GLY A 203 -4.22 22.04 0.91
CA GLY A 203 -4.40 22.28 -0.52
C GLY A 203 -5.81 22.78 -0.81
N ASN A 204 -5.92 24.00 -1.36
CA ASN A 204 -7.21 24.63 -1.65
C ASN A 204 -7.75 24.33 -3.06
N SER A 205 -8.94 24.84 -3.36
CA SER A 205 -9.58 24.73 -4.66
C SER A 205 -8.98 25.58 -5.77
N LYS A 206 -8.22 26.62 -5.41
CA LYS A 206 -7.48 27.47 -6.34
C LYS A 206 -6.15 26.86 -6.77
N GLY A 207 -5.81 25.68 -6.24
CA GLY A 207 -4.53 25.03 -6.49
C GLY A 207 -3.38 25.74 -5.78
N GLU A 208 -3.57 26.14 -4.54
CA GLU A 208 -2.53 26.67 -3.67
C GLU A 208 -2.37 25.77 -2.45
N ILE A 209 -1.13 25.57 -2.00
CA ILE A 209 -0.78 24.83 -0.79
C ILE A 209 -0.45 25.86 0.30
N LEU A 210 -1.23 25.88 1.37
CA LEU A 210 -1.02 26.72 2.54
C LEU A 210 -0.28 25.94 3.62
N ILE A 211 0.75 26.56 4.21
CA ILE A 211 1.47 26.02 5.37
C ILE A 211 0.99 26.77 6.62
N ILE A 212 0.38 26.03 7.54
CA ILE A 212 -0.38 26.59 8.66
C ILE A 212 0.16 26.04 9.98
N ASP A 213 0.35 26.92 10.96
CA ASP A 213 0.50 26.50 12.35
C ASP A 213 -0.90 26.27 12.96
N HIS A 214 -1.17 25.01 13.33
CA HIS A 214 -2.46 24.61 13.89
C HIS A 214 -2.66 25.09 15.34
N LYS A 215 -1.61 25.52 16.05
CA LYS A 215 -1.73 26.03 17.42
C LYS A 215 -2.15 27.50 17.44
N SER A 216 -1.53 28.31 16.57
CA SER A 216 -1.87 29.74 16.42
C SER A 216 -2.94 30.00 15.36
N ILE A 217 -3.29 29.01 14.53
CA ILE A 217 -4.22 29.11 13.40
C ILE A 217 -3.76 30.19 12.39
N GLN A 218 -2.44 30.34 12.21
CA GLN A 218 -1.86 31.31 11.29
C GLN A 218 -1.29 30.66 10.02
N VAL A 219 -1.52 31.30 8.88
CA VAL A 219 -0.89 30.92 7.60
C VAL A 219 0.50 31.56 7.55
N HIS A 220 1.54 30.74 7.44
CA HIS A 220 2.93 31.20 7.38
C HIS A 220 3.47 31.29 5.95
N ALA A 221 3.00 30.41 5.07
CA ALA A 221 3.49 30.35 3.70
C ALA A 221 2.41 29.86 2.73
N MET A 222 2.56 30.20 1.46
CA MET A 222 1.67 29.80 0.39
C MET A 222 2.44 29.40 -0.86
N VAL A 223 2.10 28.27 -1.45
CA VAL A 223 2.77 27.73 -2.64
C VAL A 223 1.72 27.53 -3.74
N PRO A 224 1.69 28.39 -4.77
CA PRO A 224 0.78 28.19 -5.90
C PRO A 224 1.26 27.01 -6.76
N THR A 225 0.32 26.14 -7.14
CA THR A 225 0.59 25.06 -8.10
C THR A 225 0.53 25.61 -9.53
N PRO A 226 1.33 25.08 -10.48
CA PRO A 226 1.42 25.63 -11.84
C PRO A 226 0.08 25.71 -12.60
N ALA A 227 -0.83 24.76 -12.36
CA ALA A 227 -2.11 24.69 -13.07
C ALA A 227 -3.27 25.39 -12.36
N GLY A 228 -3.10 25.84 -11.10
CA GLY A 228 -4.17 26.44 -10.31
C GLY A 228 -5.41 25.54 -10.14
N ALA A 229 -5.21 24.22 -10.18
CA ALA A 229 -6.30 23.25 -10.13
C ALA A 229 -6.57 22.76 -8.71
N VAL A 230 -7.84 22.46 -8.41
CA VAL A 230 -8.30 21.94 -7.11
C VAL A 230 -7.45 20.75 -6.64
N ILE A 231 -6.89 20.84 -5.43
CA ILE A 231 -6.12 19.77 -4.82
C ILE A 231 -7.07 18.82 -4.09
N LYS A 232 -7.19 17.58 -4.58
CA LYS A 232 -8.10 16.55 -4.03
C LYS A 232 -7.45 15.72 -2.91
N ASN A 233 -6.13 15.56 -2.94
CA ASN A 233 -5.39 14.81 -1.92
C ASN A 233 -4.00 15.43 -1.75
N ILE A 234 -3.49 15.38 -0.53
CA ILE A 234 -2.16 15.82 -0.12
C ILE A 234 -1.61 14.83 0.91
N VAL A 235 -0.39 14.35 0.68
CA VAL A 235 0.25 13.27 1.47
C VAL A 235 1.75 13.52 1.54
N PHE A 236 2.35 13.44 2.73
CA PHE A 236 3.81 13.40 2.87
C PHE A 236 4.34 11.98 2.64
N SER A 237 5.55 11.88 2.08
CA SER A 237 6.36 10.68 2.14
C SER A 237 6.69 10.32 3.60
N ARG A 238 6.99 9.05 3.86
CA ARG A 238 7.22 8.53 5.21
C ARG A 238 8.42 9.19 5.91
N ASP A 239 9.44 9.54 5.13
CA ASP A 239 10.63 10.27 5.59
C ASP A 239 10.36 11.78 5.84
N GLY A 240 9.26 12.31 5.30
CA GLY A 240 8.86 13.71 5.36
C GLY A 240 9.60 14.64 4.39
N GLN A 241 10.42 14.09 3.48
CA GLN A 241 11.20 14.86 2.51
C GLN A 241 10.40 15.29 1.28
N TYR A 242 9.33 14.57 0.96
CA TYR A 242 8.52 14.83 -0.22
C TYR A 242 7.04 14.99 0.12
N LEU A 243 6.37 15.86 -0.62
CA LEU A 243 4.94 16.13 -0.51
C LEU A 243 4.27 15.82 -1.84
N LEU A 244 3.33 14.90 -1.83
CA LEU A 244 2.53 14.51 -2.97
C LEU A 244 1.21 15.27 -2.97
N THR A 245 0.82 15.78 -4.13
CA THR A 245 -0.51 16.36 -4.37
C THR A 245 -1.19 15.70 -5.56
N ASN A 246 -2.49 15.44 -5.44
CA ASN A 246 -3.34 14.94 -6.53
C ASN A 246 -4.34 16.02 -6.91
N SER A 247 -4.18 16.60 -8.09
CA SER A 247 -4.99 17.70 -8.55
C SER A 247 -6.11 17.24 -9.50
N ASN A 248 -7.14 18.08 -9.64
CA ASN A 248 -8.29 17.77 -10.51
C ASN A 248 -7.96 17.83 -12.01
N ASP A 249 -6.83 18.46 -12.37
CA ASP A 249 -6.25 18.50 -13.71
C ASP A 249 -5.63 17.16 -14.18
N ARG A 250 -5.82 16.07 -13.41
CA ARG A 250 -5.30 14.72 -13.70
C ARG A 250 -3.79 14.57 -13.57
N THR A 251 -3.15 15.51 -12.87
CA THR A 251 -1.71 15.49 -12.62
C THR A 251 -1.45 15.19 -11.14
N ILE A 252 -0.53 14.26 -10.89
CA ILE A 252 0.09 14.08 -9.57
C ILE A 252 1.35 14.92 -9.55
N ARG A 253 1.59 15.68 -8.49
CA ARG A 253 2.81 16.49 -8.33
C ARG A 253 3.53 16.13 -7.05
N ILE A 254 4.84 16.00 -7.15
CA ILE A 254 5.74 15.84 -6.01
C ILE A 254 6.47 17.16 -5.78
N TYR A 255 6.45 17.62 -4.54
CA TYR A 255 7.24 18.75 -4.06
C TYR A 255 8.30 18.23 -3.09
N GLU A 256 9.51 18.76 -3.20
CA GLU A 256 10.56 18.57 -2.21
C GLU A 256 10.32 19.51 -1.03
N ASN A 257 10.40 18.97 0.19
CA ASN A 257 10.25 19.71 1.43
C ASN A 257 11.61 20.27 1.88
N LEU A 258 11.78 21.56 1.73
CA LEU A 258 13.01 22.28 2.08
C LEU A 258 13.03 22.73 3.55
N LEU A 259 11.91 22.59 4.27
CA LEU A 259 11.87 22.88 5.69
C LEU A 259 12.50 21.73 6.49
N PRO A 260 13.18 22.05 7.61
CA PRO A 260 13.72 21.01 8.48
C PRO A 260 12.58 20.14 9.01
N LEU A 261 12.86 18.84 9.13
CA LEU A 261 11.84 17.87 9.53
C LEU A 261 11.30 18.18 10.94
N LYS A 262 12.18 18.58 11.86
CA LYS A 262 11.84 19.06 13.21
C LYS A 262 12.00 20.57 13.28
N ASP A 263 11.19 21.22 14.13
CA ASP A 263 11.24 22.65 14.39
C ASP A 263 10.98 23.52 13.14
N GLY A 264 10.23 23.01 12.16
CA GLY A 264 9.89 23.73 10.92
C GLY A 264 9.24 25.10 11.14
N LEU A 265 8.53 25.28 12.27
CA LEU A 265 7.96 26.57 12.66
C LEU A 265 9.04 27.63 12.95
N THR A 266 10.15 27.23 13.58
CA THR A 266 11.26 28.17 13.87
C THR A 266 11.96 28.61 12.60
N ALA A 267 12.22 27.67 11.68
CA ALA A 267 12.78 27.95 10.37
C ALA A 267 11.89 28.88 9.53
N LEU A 268 10.57 28.68 9.57
CA LEU A 268 9.60 29.61 8.96
C LEU A 268 9.67 31.01 9.60
N GLY A 269 9.79 31.08 10.93
CA GLY A 269 9.95 32.34 11.65
C GLY A 269 11.20 33.11 11.22
N ASP A 270 12.31 32.42 10.99
CA ASP A 270 13.55 33.04 10.51
C ASP A 270 13.46 33.44 9.04
N LEU A 271 12.87 32.61 8.18
CA LEU A 271 12.57 32.97 6.79
C LEU A 271 11.71 34.24 6.71
N ASN A 272 10.71 34.34 7.57
CA ASN A 272 9.79 35.48 7.63
C ASN A 272 10.50 36.81 7.97
N LYS A 273 11.61 36.76 8.74
CA LYS A 273 12.48 37.92 9.02
C LYS A 273 13.42 38.25 7.86
N THR A 274 13.82 37.26 7.06
CA THR A 274 14.71 37.52 5.91
C THR A 274 13.99 38.17 4.73
N VAL A 275 12.68 38.00 4.62
CA VAL A 275 11.85 38.51 3.52
C VAL A 275 11.09 39.75 4.00
N ASP A 276 11.76 40.90 4.08
CA ASP A 276 11.16 42.14 4.58
C ASP A 276 10.57 43.05 3.48
N GLU A 277 10.96 42.87 2.22
CA GLU A 277 10.66 43.85 1.15
C GLU A 277 9.30 43.66 0.45
N VAL A 278 8.60 42.55 0.69
CA VAL A 278 7.33 42.23 0.02
C VAL A 278 6.22 42.17 1.07
N ALA A 279 5.09 42.85 0.84
CA ALA A 279 3.97 42.88 1.78
C ALA A 279 2.83 41.92 1.38
N GLY A 280 2.12 41.39 2.38
CA GLY A 280 0.89 40.62 2.17
C GLY A 280 1.07 39.24 1.54
N VAL A 281 0.22 38.92 0.56
CA VAL A 281 0.15 37.59 -0.08
C VAL A 281 1.42 37.24 -0.84
N GLU A 282 2.06 38.23 -1.47
CA GLU A 282 3.30 38.02 -2.21
C GLU A 282 4.46 37.63 -1.29
N LYS A 283 4.49 38.15 -0.05
CA LYS A 283 5.45 37.71 0.97
C LYS A 283 5.31 36.23 1.27
N MET A 284 4.07 35.77 1.48
CA MET A 284 3.79 34.35 1.75
C MET A 284 4.11 33.46 0.55
N LYS A 285 3.94 33.94 -0.68
CA LYS A 285 4.39 33.23 -1.89
C LYS A 285 5.91 33.10 -1.94
N ALA A 286 6.63 34.18 -1.63
CA ALA A 286 8.09 34.17 -1.57
C ALA A 286 8.61 33.22 -0.48
N ILE A 287 8.02 33.22 0.72
CA ILE A 287 8.34 32.27 1.79
C ILE A 287 8.02 30.84 1.33
N GLY A 288 6.84 30.62 0.73
CA GLY A 288 6.41 29.31 0.24
C GLY A 288 7.37 28.70 -0.78
N SER A 289 7.89 29.51 -1.72
CA SER A 289 8.87 29.04 -2.72
C SER A 289 10.18 28.54 -2.11
N LYS A 290 10.51 28.98 -0.90
CA LYS A 290 11.66 28.49 -0.12
C LYS A 290 11.32 27.31 0.79
N CYS A 291 10.04 26.98 0.95
CA CYS A 291 9.57 25.86 1.78
C CYS A 291 9.32 24.60 0.96
N LEU A 292 8.73 24.74 -0.23
CA LEU A 292 8.44 23.63 -1.13
C LEU A 292 8.92 23.96 -2.54
N ALA A 293 9.70 23.06 -3.12
CA ALA A 293 10.11 23.14 -4.53
C ALA A 293 9.37 22.06 -5.34
N LEU A 294 8.78 22.43 -6.47
CA LEU A 294 8.18 21.44 -7.37
C LEU A 294 9.29 20.55 -7.94
N PHE A 295 9.23 19.25 -7.63
CA PHE A 295 10.21 18.27 -8.07
C PHE A 295 9.81 17.64 -9.39
N ARG A 296 8.62 17.02 -9.44
CA ARG A 296 8.11 16.31 -10.63
C ARG A 296 6.60 16.32 -10.76
N GLU A 297 6.14 16.17 -12.01
CA GLU A 297 4.74 16.01 -12.38
C GLU A 297 4.54 14.67 -13.10
N PHE A 298 3.46 13.97 -12.77
CA PHE A 298 3.10 12.67 -13.31
C PHE A 298 1.68 12.73 -13.85
N GLN A 299 1.53 12.32 -15.10
CA GLN A 299 0.24 12.28 -15.78
C GLN A 299 0.28 11.21 -16.88
N ASP A 300 -0.89 10.68 -17.22
CA ASP A 300 -1.06 9.88 -18.42
C ASP A 300 -1.45 10.80 -19.57
N THR A 301 -0.49 11.13 -20.44
CA THR A 301 -0.71 12.01 -21.59
C THR A 301 -1.59 11.39 -22.67
N ILE A 302 -1.70 10.05 -22.70
CA ILE A 302 -2.41 9.28 -23.72
C ILE A 302 -3.88 9.16 -23.33
N THR A 303 -4.18 8.53 -22.20
CA THR A 303 -5.57 8.24 -21.80
C THR A 303 -6.18 9.36 -20.96
N LYS A 304 -5.34 10.23 -20.37
CA LYS A 304 -5.75 11.35 -19.51
C LYS A 304 -6.71 10.90 -18.40
N VAL A 305 -6.36 9.84 -17.69
CA VAL A 305 -7.12 9.31 -16.54
C VAL A 305 -6.99 10.18 -15.31
N HIS A 306 -8.03 10.17 -14.46
CA HIS A 306 -7.92 10.72 -13.12
C HIS A 306 -7.31 9.67 -12.17
N TRP A 307 -6.61 10.14 -11.14
CA TRP A 307 -5.93 9.26 -10.17
C TRP A 307 -6.72 9.08 -8.87
N LYS A 308 -6.78 7.83 -8.40
CA LYS A 308 -7.31 7.39 -7.10
C LYS A 308 -6.17 7.05 -6.16
N ALA A 309 -6.28 7.55 -4.92
CA ALA A 309 -5.40 7.25 -3.79
C ALA A 309 -3.89 7.14 -4.14
N PRO A 310 -3.28 8.13 -4.82
CA PRO A 310 -1.85 8.06 -5.08
C PRO A 310 -1.06 8.12 -3.77
N CYS A 311 -0.05 7.26 -3.65
CA CYS A 311 0.81 7.17 -2.48
C CYS A 311 2.24 6.76 -2.87
N PHE A 312 3.17 7.00 -1.97
CA PHE A 312 4.56 6.59 -2.08
C PHE A 312 4.73 5.13 -1.66
N SER A 313 5.79 4.49 -2.14
CA SER A 313 6.34 3.29 -1.53
C SER A 313 6.89 3.56 -0.12
N GLY A 314 7.17 2.48 0.62
CA GLY A 314 7.69 2.55 1.99
C GLY A 314 8.99 3.35 2.13
N ASP A 315 9.87 3.25 1.14
CA ASP A 315 11.14 3.97 0.98
C ASP A 315 11.01 5.32 0.27
N GLY A 316 9.87 5.61 -0.34
CA GLY A 316 9.64 6.80 -1.14
C GLY A 316 10.27 6.79 -2.53
N GLU A 317 10.84 5.67 -3.00
CA GLU A 317 11.47 5.57 -4.32
C GLU A 317 10.47 5.39 -5.47
N TRP A 318 9.33 4.80 -5.17
CA TRP A 318 8.26 4.53 -6.11
C TRP A 318 7.03 5.36 -5.79
N LEU A 319 6.34 5.77 -6.85
CA LEU A 319 5.04 6.41 -6.79
C LEU A 319 4.02 5.47 -7.41
N ILE A 320 2.89 5.26 -6.72
CA ILE A 320 1.77 4.50 -7.29
C ILE A 320 0.54 5.37 -7.47
N GLY A 321 -0.25 5.07 -8.50
CA GLY A 321 -1.51 5.74 -8.80
C GLY A 321 -2.53 4.78 -9.38
N GLY A 322 -3.67 4.65 -8.72
CA GLY A 322 -4.79 3.86 -9.25
C GLY A 322 -5.56 4.64 -10.30
N SER A 323 -5.89 4.01 -11.43
CA SER A 323 -6.75 4.60 -12.44
C SER A 323 -8.19 4.75 -11.93
N ALA A 324 -8.77 5.94 -12.08
CA ALA A 324 -10.18 6.19 -11.77
C ALA A 324 -11.13 5.76 -12.90
N SER A 325 -10.64 5.08 -13.93
CA SER A 325 -11.46 4.60 -15.05
C SER A 325 -12.51 3.62 -14.57
N LYS A 326 -13.75 3.78 -15.07
CA LYS A 326 -14.83 2.84 -14.75
C LYS A 326 -14.60 1.53 -15.49
N GLY A 327 -14.58 0.42 -14.75
CA GLY A 327 -14.48 -0.94 -15.33
C GLY A 327 -13.06 -1.41 -15.64
N GLU A 328 -12.04 -0.65 -15.22
CA GLU A 328 -10.64 -1.08 -15.28
C GLU A 328 -10.00 -0.99 -13.91
N HIS A 329 -9.25 -2.04 -13.53
CA HIS A 329 -8.46 -2.07 -12.31
C HIS A 329 -6.99 -1.96 -12.69
N LYS A 330 -6.52 -0.74 -12.98
CA LYS A 330 -5.13 -0.48 -13.38
C LYS A 330 -4.40 0.33 -12.31
N ILE A 331 -3.22 -0.12 -11.93
CA ILE A 331 -2.32 0.59 -11.02
C ILE A 331 -1.05 0.94 -11.80
N TYR A 332 -0.71 2.21 -11.82
CA TYR A 332 0.49 2.72 -12.48
C TYR A 332 1.59 2.87 -11.43
N ILE A 333 2.79 2.44 -11.78
CA ILE A 333 3.98 2.54 -10.92
C ILE A 333 5.01 3.38 -11.67
N TRP A 334 5.42 4.49 -11.05
CA TRP A 334 6.48 5.34 -11.55
C TRP A 334 7.69 5.33 -10.61
N ASP A 335 8.86 5.52 -11.20
CA ASP A 335 10.07 5.93 -10.50
C ASP A 335 9.97 7.42 -10.10
N ARG A 336 10.60 7.81 -8.99
CA ARG A 336 10.77 9.22 -8.57
C ARG A 336 11.23 10.13 -9.71
N VAL A 337 12.05 9.64 -10.64
CA VAL A 337 12.56 10.44 -11.76
C VAL A 337 11.47 10.85 -12.76
N GLY A 338 10.35 10.11 -12.82
CA GLY A 338 9.23 10.36 -13.73
C GLY A 338 8.95 9.25 -14.74
N HIS A 339 9.75 8.20 -14.77
CA HIS A 339 9.58 7.09 -15.71
C HIS A 339 8.44 6.18 -15.27
N LEU A 340 7.53 5.85 -16.20
CA LEU A 340 6.53 4.81 -15.98
C LEU A 340 7.20 3.44 -16.09
N VAL A 341 7.27 2.73 -14.97
CA VAL A 341 7.98 1.44 -14.86
C VAL A 341 7.06 0.30 -15.28
N LYS A 342 5.86 0.26 -14.68
CA LYS A 342 4.92 -0.83 -14.88
C LYS A 342 3.47 -0.37 -14.71
N ILE A 343 2.58 -1.06 -15.41
CA ILE A 343 1.13 -0.99 -15.21
C ILE A 343 0.68 -2.37 -14.74
N LEU A 344 0.13 -2.44 -13.53
CA LEU A 344 -0.49 -3.65 -13.01
C LEU A 344 -1.94 -3.70 -13.49
N GLU A 345 -2.28 -4.76 -14.22
CA GLU A 345 -3.62 -4.97 -14.76
C GLU A 345 -4.36 -6.02 -13.95
N GLY A 346 -5.44 -5.59 -13.30
CA GLY A 346 -6.28 -6.43 -12.45
C GLY A 346 -7.60 -6.83 -13.11
N PRO A 347 -8.58 -7.26 -12.30
CA PRO A 347 -9.90 -7.62 -12.79
C PRO A 347 -10.63 -6.43 -13.42
N LYS A 348 -11.70 -6.71 -14.18
CA LYS A 348 -12.53 -5.67 -14.85
C LYS A 348 -13.48 -4.97 -13.89
N GLU A 349 -12.92 -4.43 -12.81
CA GLU A 349 -13.63 -3.74 -11.74
C GLU A 349 -13.00 -2.36 -11.54
N ALA A 350 -13.75 -1.39 -11.02
CA ALA A 350 -13.17 -0.07 -10.75
C ALA A 350 -12.38 -0.10 -9.43
N LEU A 351 -11.18 0.49 -9.43
CA LEU A 351 -10.37 0.69 -8.23
C LEU A 351 -10.93 1.84 -7.38
N ILE A 352 -11.08 1.60 -6.07
CA ILE A 352 -11.62 2.56 -5.11
C ILE A 352 -10.52 3.16 -4.24
N ASP A 353 -9.69 2.31 -3.65
CA ASP A 353 -8.64 2.70 -2.71
C ASP A 353 -7.37 1.86 -2.91
N LEU A 354 -6.24 2.37 -2.44
CA LEU A 354 -4.90 1.84 -2.72
C LEU A 354 -3.95 2.16 -1.56
N ALA A 355 -3.17 1.17 -1.13
CA ALA A 355 -2.14 1.35 -0.11
C ALA A 355 -0.89 0.52 -0.45
N TRP A 356 0.30 1.11 -0.30
CA TRP A 356 1.57 0.41 -0.38
C TRP A 356 1.99 -0.09 1.01
N HIS A 357 2.55 -1.29 1.09
CA HIS A 357 3.02 -1.88 2.33
C HIS A 357 4.28 -1.16 2.85
N PRO A 358 4.31 -0.68 4.11
CA PRO A 358 5.33 0.27 4.55
C PRO A 358 6.79 -0.22 4.51
N VAL A 359 7.06 -1.52 4.47
CA VAL A 359 8.41 -2.11 4.48
C VAL A 359 8.64 -3.19 3.41
N HIS A 360 7.62 -3.59 2.66
CA HIS A 360 7.72 -4.67 1.67
C HIS A 360 7.15 -4.17 0.33
N PRO A 361 7.62 -4.69 -0.81
CA PRO A 361 7.10 -4.33 -2.13
C PRO A 361 5.77 -5.02 -2.40
N ILE A 362 4.77 -4.70 -1.58
CA ILE A 362 3.41 -5.25 -1.65
C ILE A 362 2.43 -4.09 -1.77
N ILE A 363 1.50 -4.18 -2.71
CA ILE A 363 0.42 -3.20 -2.88
C ILE A 363 -0.89 -3.87 -2.51
N VAL A 364 -1.74 -3.17 -1.78
CA VAL A 364 -3.12 -3.59 -1.53
C VAL A 364 -4.06 -2.64 -2.22
N SER A 365 -5.02 -3.18 -2.97
CA SER A 365 -6.00 -2.40 -3.71
C SER A 365 -7.42 -2.88 -3.43
N VAL A 366 -8.37 -1.96 -3.39
CA VAL A 366 -9.77 -2.25 -3.13
C VAL A 366 -10.58 -2.02 -4.40
N SER A 367 -11.40 -2.99 -4.81
CA SER A 367 -12.31 -2.79 -5.93
C SER A 367 -13.70 -2.30 -5.50
N LEU A 368 -14.50 -1.89 -6.50
CA LEU A 368 -15.88 -1.45 -6.29
C LEU A 368 -16.77 -2.52 -5.64
N THR A 369 -16.51 -3.80 -5.93
CA THR A 369 -17.22 -4.95 -5.33
C THR A 369 -16.83 -5.18 -3.86
N GLY A 370 -15.76 -4.52 -3.41
CA GLY A 370 -15.26 -4.57 -2.04
C GLY A 370 -14.27 -5.70 -1.78
N MET A 371 -13.79 -6.37 -2.83
CA MET A 371 -12.65 -7.29 -2.74
C MET A 371 -11.36 -6.50 -2.52
N VAL A 372 -10.51 -7.04 -1.64
CA VAL A 372 -9.19 -6.48 -1.35
C VAL A 372 -8.15 -7.37 -2.02
N TYR A 373 -7.48 -6.87 -3.05
CA TYR A 373 -6.44 -7.60 -3.78
C TYR A 373 -5.07 -7.27 -3.23
N VAL A 374 -4.29 -8.31 -2.92
CA VAL A 374 -2.91 -8.23 -2.48
C VAL A 374 -2.00 -8.50 -3.67
N TRP A 375 -1.27 -7.48 -4.09
CA TRP A 375 -0.30 -7.52 -5.17
C TRP A 375 1.07 -7.71 -4.57
N ALA A 376 1.68 -8.85 -4.83
CA ALA A 376 3.02 -9.15 -4.39
C ALA A 376 3.89 -9.49 -5.60
N LYS A 377 5.15 -9.75 -5.29
CA LYS A 377 6.06 -10.31 -6.26
C LYS A 377 5.67 -11.76 -6.57
N ASP A 378 5.85 -12.17 -7.82
CA ASP A 378 5.79 -13.59 -8.18
C ASP A 378 7.04 -14.27 -7.62
N HIS A 379 6.89 -15.06 -6.57
CA HIS A 379 8.01 -15.76 -5.96
C HIS A 379 8.30 -17.03 -6.76
N THR A 380 9.38 -16.99 -7.54
CA THR A 380 9.94 -18.20 -8.15
C THR A 380 10.79 -18.91 -7.10
N GLU A 381 10.36 -20.10 -6.70
CA GLU A 381 11.11 -20.94 -5.75
C GLU A 381 12.50 -21.24 -6.32
N ASN A 382 13.54 -20.79 -5.61
CA ASN A 382 14.93 -21.09 -5.99
C ASN A 382 15.33 -22.46 -5.43
N TRP A 383 15.64 -23.40 -6.32
CA TRP A 383 15.99 -24.77 -5.92
C TRP A 383 17.34 -24.85 -5.21
N SER A 384 18.21 -23.84 -5.37
CA SER A 384 19.47 -23.74 -4.63
C SER A 384 19.28 -23.57 -3.12
N ALA A 385 18.09 -23.14 -2.67
CA ALA A 385 17.81 -23.04 -1.24
C ALA A 385 17.67 -24.40 -0.55
N PHE A 386 17.40 -25.49 -1.29
CA PHE A 386 17.25 -26.83 -0.71
C PHE A 386 18.60 -27.51 -0.41
N ALA A 387 19.68 -27.09 -1.08
CA ALA A 387 21.01 -27.62 -0.87
C ALA A 387 22.06 -26.54 -1.14
N PRO A 388 22.94 -26.20 -0.17
CA PRO A 388 23.87 -25.08 -0.29
C PRO A 388 24.88 -25.24 -1.45
N ASP A 389 25.20 -26.47 -1.82
CA ASP A 389 26.13 -26.77 -2.93
C ASP A 389 25.44 -26.76 -4.31
N PHE A 390 24.13 -26.54 -4.36
CA PHE A 390 23.37 -26.51 -5.60
C PHE A 390 23.31 -25.09 -6.15
N LYS A 391 23.59 -24.92 -7.45
CA LYS A 391 23.44 -23.65 -8.15
C LYS A 391 22.54 -23.86 -9.36
N GLU A 392 21.47 -23.07 -9.44
CA GLU A 392 20.62 -23.05 -10.62
C GLU A 392 21.34 -22.29 -11.75
N LEU A 393 21.31 -22.85 -12.96
CA LEU A 393 21.92 -22.26 -14.14
C LEU A 393 20.82 -21.88 -15.14
N GLU A 394 20.77 -20.61 -15.52
CA GLU A 394 19.83 -20.14 -16.56
C GLU A 394 20.28 -20.58 -17.97
N GLU A 395 21.59 -20.68 -18.18
CA GLU A 395 22.22 -21.13 -19.42
C GLU A 395 23.26 -22.22 -19.14
N ASN A 396 23.56 -23.06 -20.13
CA ASN A 396 24.56 -24.11 -19.96
C ASN A 396 25.95 -23.50 -19.74
N GLU A 397 26.58 -23.86 -18.63
CA GLU A 397 27.97 -23.53 -18.33
C GLU A 397 28.87 -24.68 -18.78
N GLU A 398 29.93 -24.39 -19.54
CA GLU A 398 30.93 -25.39 -19.90
C GLU A 398 31.83 -25.64 -18.70
N TYR A 399 31.88 -26.88 -18.25
CA TYR A 399 32.72 -27.26 -17.12
C TYR A 399 34.19 -27.14 -17.49
N VAL A 400 34.92 -26.31 -16.74
CA VAL A 400 36.37 -26.22 -16.83
C VAL A 400 36.95 -27.20 -15.81
N GLU A 401 37.42 -28.34 -16.31
CA GLU A 401 38.10 -29.37 -15.51
C GLU A 401 39.25 -28.73 -14.73
N ARG A 402 39.29 -28.99 -13.41
CA ARG A 402 40.39 -28.50 -12.57
C ARG A 402 41.58 -29.44 -12.69
N GLU A 403 42.80 -28.91 -12.64
CA GLU A 403 44.03 -29.71 -12.80
C GLU A 403 44.16 -30.82 -11.75
N ASP A 404 43.55 -30.64 -10.58
CA ASP A 404 43.59 -31.53 -9.42
C ASP A 404 42.42 -32.53 -9.35
N GLU A 405 41.48 -32.50 -10.30
CA GLU A 405 40.27 -33.34 -10.26
C GLU A 405 40.57 -34.84 -10.35
N PHE A 406 41.64 -35.20 -11.06
CA PHE A 406 42.08 -36.58 -11.25
C PHE A 406 43.25 -36.97 -10.34
N ASP A 407 43.69 -36.07 -9.47
CA ASP A 407 44.79 -36.32 -8.54
C ASP A 407 44.29 -37.01 -7.27
N LEU A 408 44.96 -38.09 -6.87
CA LEU A 408 44.74 -38.76 -5.59
C LEU A 408 45.42 -37.96 -4.47
N ILE A 409 44.79 -36.86 -4.05
CA ILE A 409 45.24 -36.08 -2.89
C ILE A 409 44.89 -36.86 -1.62
N PRO A 410 45.86 -37.27 -0.77
CA PRO A 410 45.57 -37.84 0.54
C PRO A 410 44.73 -36.85 1.36
N GLU A 411 43.77 -37.30 2.16
CA GLU A 411 42.86 -36.41 2.92
C GLU A 411 43.57 -35.33 3.77
N ALA A 412 44.84 -35.56 4.12
CA ALA A 412 45.68 -34.61 4.87
C ALA A 412 46.23 -33.43 4.04
N GLU A 413 46.17 -33.49 2.71
CA GLU A 413 46.66 -32.44 1.79
C GLU A 413 45.52 -31.70 1.07
N LYS A 414 44.25 -32.04 1.37
CA LYS A 414 43.10 -31.27 0.88
C LYS A 414 43.27 -29.80 1.30
N VAL A 415 43.15 -28.90 0.34
CA VAL A 415 43.30 -27.45 0.47
C VAL A 415 42.58 -26.97 1.74
N LYS A 416 43.27 -26.17 2.56
CA LYS A 416 42.70 -25.49 3.72
C LYS A 416 41.34 -24.91 3.33
N GLU A 417 40.27 -25.40 3.95
CA GLU A 417 39.00 -24.70 3.97
C GLU A 417 39.28 -23.25 4.40
N SER A 418 38.59 -22.33 3.73
CA SER A 418 38.75 -20.88 3.86
C SER A 418 39.09 -20.43 5.28
N ASP A 419 39.99 -19.45 5.42
CA ASP A 419 40.32 -18.75 6.68
C ASP A 419 39.08 -18.02 7.25
N ILE A 420 38.05 -18.77 7.63
CA ILE A 420 36.95 -18.29 8.45
C ILE A 420 37.52 -18.30 9.86
N ASN A 421 37.66 -17.13 10.45
CA ASN A 421 38.15 -17.01 11.80
C ASN A 421 37.09 -17.57 12.75
N GLU A 422 37.19 -18.86 13.09
CA GLU A 422 36.27 -19.53 14.03
C GLU A 422 36.27 -18.88 15.42
N ASP A 423 37.32 -18.11 15.72
CA ASP A 423 37.48 -17.35 16.97
C ASP A 423 36.87 -15.93 16.91
N ASP A 424 36.14 -15.57 15.84
CA ASP A 424 35.44 -14.28 15.78
C ASP A 424 34.30 -14.23 16.81
N ASP A 425 34.28 -13.15 17.61
CA ASP A 425 33.21 -12.91 18.58
C ASP A 425 31.87 -12.64 17.86
N VAL A 426 30.90 -13.54 18.03
CA VAL A 426 29.55 -13.40 17.48
C VAL A 426 28.63 -12.70 18.48
N ASP A 427 28.10 -11.53 18.10
CA ASP A 427 27.09 -10.84 18.89
C ASP A 427 25.68 -11.39 18.61
N ILE A 428 25.08 -12.00 19.64
CA ILE A 428 23.73 -12.57 19.59
C ILE A 428 22.67 -11.68 20.27
N VAL A 429 23.08 -10.56 20.86
CA VAL A 429 22.22 -9.70 21.70
C VAL A 429 21.88 -8.40 21.01
N THR A 430 22.79 -7.84 20.22
CA THR A 430 22.46 -6.63 19.46
C THR A 430 21.41 -6.91 18.41
N VAL A 431 20.40 -6.06 18.39
CA VAL A 431 19.36 -6.06 17.36
C VAL A 431 19.81 -5.07 16.29
N GLU A 432 20.00 -5.56 15.07
CA GLU A 432 20.29 -4.71 13.93
C GLU A 432 19.17 -3.67 13.74
N LYS A 433 19.55 -2.43 13.49
CA LYS A 433 18.60 -1.40 13.09
C LYS A 433 18.33 -1.60 11.61
N ASP A 434 17.15 -2.13 11.27
CA ASP A 434 16.71 -2.22 9.87
C ASP A 434 16.84 -0.85 9.19
N ALA A 435 17.32 -0.79 7.95
CA ALA A 435 17.44 0.45 7.19
C ALA A 435 16.09 1.16 6.96
N PHE A 436 14.98 0.42 7.05
CA PHE A 436 13.60 0.92 6.97
C PHE A 436 13.00 1.30 8.34
N SER A 437 13.77 1.07 9.42
CA SER A 437 13.46 1.48 10.78
C SER A 437 13.81 2.95 10.93
N ASP A 438 12.80 3.81 10.77
CA ASP A 438 12.88 5.20 11.22
C ASP A 438 13.45 5.19 12.66
N SER A 439 14.35 6.10 13.02
CA SER A 439 15.06 6.08 14.32
C SER A 439 14.16 6.08 15.58
N ASP A 440 12.85 6.19 15.37
CA ASP A 440 11.74 6.25 16.30
C ASP A 440 10.97 4.92 16.44
N MET A 441 11.42 3.80 15.86
CA MET A 441 10.86 2.46 16.13
C MET A 441 11.27 2.03 17.55
N SER A 442 10.68 2.68 18.57
CA SER A 442 10.88 2.36 19.97
C SER A 442 10.12 1.08 20.35
N GLN A 443 10.50 0.49 21.49
CA GLN A 443 9.89 -0.71 22.09
C GLN A 443 8.38 -0.61 22.37
N GLU A 444 7.73 0.51 22.05
CA GLU A 444 6.33 0.79 22.32
C GLU A 444 5.41 0.56 21.10
N GLU A 445 5.88 0.05 19.96
CA GLU A 445 5.00 -0.17 18.79
C GLU A 445 4.16 -1.46 18.89
N LEU A 446 2.87 -1.35 18.59
CA LEU A 446 1.95 -2.49 18.53
C LEU A 446 2.24 -3.33 17.28
N CYS A 447 3.01 -4.40 17.48
CA CYS A 447 3.42 -5.30 16.41
C CYS A 447 2.36 -6.34 16.09
N PHE A 448 1.75 -6.91 17.15
CA PHE A 448 0.75 -7.97 17.06
C PHE A 448 -0.37 -7.72 18.06
N LEU A 449 -1.57 -8.17 17.73
CA LEU A 449 -2.68 -8.20 18.66
C LEU A 449 -2.57 -9.47 19.53
N PRO A 450 -2.79 -9.38 20.86
CA PRO A 450 -2.82 -10.57 21.69
C PRO A 450 -3.95 -11.49 21.21
N ALA A 451 -3.62 -12.74 20.95
CA ALA A 451 -4.62 -13.76 20.67
C ALA A 451 -5.44 -13.98 21.94
N ASN A 452 -6.75 -13.75 21.87
CA ASN A 452 -7.66 -14.19 22.92
C ASN A 452 -7.93 -15.68 22.67
N PRO A 453 -7.40 -16.61 23.49
CA PRO A 453 -7.72 -18.03 23.33
C PRO A 453 -9.21 -18.22 23.54
N CYS A 454 -9.94 -18.42 22.44
CA CYS A 454 -11.32 -18.84 22.50
C CYS A 454 -11.31 -20.36 22.64
N PRO A 455 -11.91 -20.95 23.68
CA PRO A 455 -12.06 -22.40 23.74
C PRO A 455 -12.89 -22.83 22.54
N ASP A 456 -12.41 -23.86 21.82
CA ASP A 456 -13.14 -24.44 20.70
C ASP A 456 -14.57 -24.74 21.13
N VAL A 457 -15.55 -24.12 20.44
CA VAL A 457 -16.96 -24.43 20.66
C VAL A 457 -17.11 -25.90 20.25
N PRO A 458 -17.53 -26.81 21.15
CA PRO A 458 -17.70 -28.20 20.76
C PRO A 458 -18.71 -28.24 19.62
N GLU A 459 -18.28 -28.77 18.47
CA GLU A 459 -19.11 -28.97 17.30
C GLU A 459 -20.43 -29.60 17.75
N GLN A 460 -21.53 -28.85 17.68
CA GLN A 460 -22.85 -29.44 17.79
C GLN A 460 -22.98 -30.36 16.59
N GLN A 461 -22.91 -31.67 16.84
CA GLN A 461 -23.27 -32.70 15.86
C GLN A 461 -24.54 -32.27 15.15
N ASP A 462 -24.41 -32.02 13.85
CA ASP A 462 -25.51 -31.75 12.95
C ASP A 462 -26.56 -32.86 13.13
N LYS A 463 -27.72 -32.47 13.68
CA LYS A 463 -28.91 -33.32 13.70
C LYS A 463 -29.36 -33.51 12.24
N CYS A 464 -28.88 -34.59 11.62
CA CYS A 464 -29.49 -35.14 10.43
C CYS A 464 -30.99 -35.35 10.67
N VAL A 465 -31.79 -34.71 9.84
CA VAL A 465 -33.24 -34.86 9.75
C VAL A 465 -33.57 -36.32 9.40
N GLY A 466 -34.04 -37.07 10.39
CA GLY A 466 -34.62 -38.39 10.22
C GLY A 466 -36.13 -38.33 10.42
N SER A 467 -36.87 -38.63 9.35
CA SER A 467 -38.34 -38.65 9.30
C SER A 467 -38.96 -39.64 10.31
N SER A 468 -40.11 -39.25 10.85
CA SER A 468 -40.99 -39.95 11.79
C SER A 468 -41.38 -41.37 11.31
N SER A 469 -41.31 -42.36 12.21
CA SER A 469 -42.51 -43.16 12.55
C SER A 469 -42.34 -44.08 13.78
N LYS A 470 -43.35 -43.99 14.65
CA LYS A 470 -43.95 -45.01 15.53
C LYS A 470 -43.26 -45.40 16.85
N LEU A 471 -43.88 -44.87 17.90
CA LEU A 471 -43.99 -45.39 19.26
C LEU A 471 -44.43 -46.87 19.31
N MET A 472 -43.67 -47.68 20.04
CA MET A 472 -44.18 -48.64 21.03
C MET A 472 -43.09 -48.91 22.08
N GLY A 473 -43.51 -48.98 23.34
CA GLY A 473 -42.62 -48.79 24.50
C GLY A 473 -42.14 -50.06 25.20
N SER A 474 -41.66 -49.80 26.42
CA SER A 474 -41.40 -50.72 27.54
C SER A 474 -39.95 -51.23 27.69
N ASN A 475 -39.30 -50.61 28.69
CA ASN A 475 -38.49 -51.19 29.76
C ASN A 475 -37.71 -52.49 29.46
N ASN A 476 -36.38 -52.41 29.54
CA ASN A 476 -35.66 -53.13 30.59
C ASN A 476 -34.23 -52.60 30.79
N SER A 477 -33.92 -52.47 32.08
CA SER A 477 -32.64 -52.20 32.73
C SER A 477 -31.56 -53.23 32.40
N GLY A 478 -30.30 -52.80 32.46
CA GLY A 478 -29.18 -53.68 32.75
C GLY A 478 -27.87 -53.24 32.12
N SER A 479 -27.11 -52.41 32.83
CA SER A 479 -25.64 -52.46 32.72
C SER A 479 -25.17 -53.82 33.26
N PRO A 480 -24.05 -54.33 32.75
CA PRO A 480 -22.91 -54.37 33.65
C PRO A 480 -21.58 -53.96 33.02
N LEU A 481 -20.72 -53.57 33.95
CA LEU A 481 -19.32 -53.22 33.87
C LEU A 481 -18.44 -54.44 33.56
N SER A 482 -17.27 -54.13 32.97
CA SER A 482 -15.92 -54.67 33.22
C SER A 482 -15.69 -56.18 32.96
N GLU A 483 -14.51 -56.68 32.62
CA GLU A 483 -13.13 -56.36 33.00
C GLU A 483 -12.15 -57.09 32.03
N GLU A 484 -10.92 -56.59 31.99
CA GLU A 484 -9.62 -57.28 31.80
C GLU A 484 -9.16 -57.92 30.48
N ALA A 485 -8.12 -57.27 29.93
CA ALA A 485 -6.73 -57.75 29.79
C ALA A 485 -6.41 -59.13 29.17
N GLY A 486 -5.55 -59.12 28.16
CA GLY A 486 -4.83 -60.31 27.70
C GLY A 486 -3.94 -60.06 26.48
N GLN A 487 -2.64 -60.26 26.66
CA GLN A 487 -1.52 -59.93 25.77
C GLN A 487 -1.34 -60.84 24.54
N ASN A 488 -0.55 -60.28 23.60
CA ASN A 488 0.41 -60.92 22.70
C ASN A 488 -0.06 -61.68 21.45
N GLY A 489 0.48 -61.23 20.31
CA GLY A 489 1.30 -62.12 19.48
C GLY A 489 0.91 -62.29 18.01
N GLN A 490 1.83 -61.82 17.15
CA GLN A 490 2.22 -62.38 15.85
C GLN A 490 1.46 -61.99 14.57
N ALA A 491 2.31 -61.49 13.66
CA ALA A 491 2.21 -61.37 12.21
C ALA A 491 1.50 -62.53 11.49
N MET A 492 0.75 -62.22 10.44
CA MET A 492 1.13 -62.50 9.05
C MET A 492 0.11 -61.96 8.06
N ASN A 493 0.63 -61.62 6.89
CA ASN A 493 -0.04 -61.15 5.68
C ASN A 493 -1.26 -61.97 5.27
N HIS A 494 -2.34 -61.30 4.83
CA HIS A 494 -3.12 -61.79 3.71
C HIS A 494 -3.67 -60.63 2.89
N ALA A 495 -3.34 -60.67 1.60
CA ALA A 495 -3.93 -59.88 0.55
C ALA A 495 -5.39 -60.27 0.33
N SER A 496 -6.25 -59.28 0.09
CA SER A 496 -7.46 -59.46 -0.70
C SER A 496 -8.03 -58.10 -1.12
N SER A 497 -7.94 -57.85 -2.43
CA SER A 497 -8.81 -56.96 -3.18
C SER A 497 -10.27 -57.41 -3.12
N PRO A 498 -11.23 -56.49 -3.32
CA PRO A 498 -12.47 -56.84 -4.00
C PRO A 498 -12.69 -56.02 -5.28
N LEU A 499 -13.34 -56.73 -6.20
CA LEU A 499 -13.79 -56.39 -7.54
C LEU A 499 -14.82 -55.26 -7.58
N GLU A 500 -14.84 -54.61 -8.73
CA GLU A 500 -15.80 -53.60 -9.17
C GLU A 500 -17.23 -54.13 -9.33
N GLU A 501 -18.22 -53.28 -9.06
CA GLU A 501 -19.34 -53.09 -9.98
C GLU A 501 -19.89 -51.66 -9.91
N ASP A 502 -20.34 -51.22 -11.07
CA ASP A 502 -20.40 -49.86 -11.60
C ASP A 502 -21.75 -49.18 -11.31
N THR A 503 -21.75 -47.87 -11.06
CA THR A 503 -22.89 -46.97 -11.36
C THR A 503 -22.48 -45.49 -11.28
N GLY A 504 -22.04 -44.96 -12.42
CA GLY A 504 -22.45 -43.65 -12.99
C GLY A 504 -22.44 -42.40 -12.11
N GLY A 505 -21.35 -41.61 -12.20
CA GLY A 505 -21.30 -40.20 -11.77
C GLY A 505 -20.15 -39.44 -12.42
N THR A 506 -20.46 -38.59 -13.39
CA THR A 506 -19.53 -37.79 -14.20
C THR A 506 -18.70 -36.80 -13.38
N ARG A 507 -17.41 -37.11 -13.16
CA ARG A 507 -16.41 -36.17 -12.60
C ARG A 507 -15.45 -35.73 -13.70
N MET A 508 -15.55 -34.46 -14.12
CA MET A 508 -14.63 -33.85 -15.09
C MET A 508 -13.21 -33.78 -14.53
N LYS A 509 -12.29 -34.56 -15.10
CA LYS A 509 -10.85 -34.49 -14.83
C LYS A 509 -10.25 -33.29 -15.59
N ARG A 510 -9.62 -32.38 -14.84
CA ARG A 510 -8.81 -31.25 -15.31
C ARG A 510 -7.65 -31.80 -16.17
N LYS A 511 -7.72 -31.63 -17.49
CA LYS A 511 -6.59 -31.84 -18.40
C LYS A 511 -5.67 -30.61 -18.32
N ARG A 512 -4.41 -30.80 -17.90
CA ARG A 512 -3.35 -29.80 -18.04
C ARG A 512 -3.03 -29.64 -19.54
N LYS A 513 -3.09 -28.41 -20.06
CA LYS A 513 -2.56 -28.05 -21.37
C LYS A 513 -1.05 -27.82 -21.24
N PRO A 514 -0.20 -28.34 -22.15
CA PRO A 514 1.22 -28.00 -22.18
C PRO A 514 1.45 -26.58 -22.73
N SER A 515 2.54 -25.96 -22.30
CA SER A 515 2.97 -24.61 -22.65
C SER A 515 3.34 -24.47 -24.14
N GLU A 516 3.02 -23.31 -24.70
CA GLU A 516 3.14 -22.95 -26.13
C GLU A 516 4.59 -22.95 -26.67
N LYS A 517 5.61 -22.93 -25.81
CA LYS A 517 7.03 -23.01 -26.20
C LYS A 517 7.55 -24.43 -26.52
N GLY A 518 6.75 -25.48 -26.32
CA GLY A 518 7.15 -26.88 -26.61
C GLY A 518 6.81 -27.38 -28.01
N LEU A 519 6.04 -26.62 -28.81
CA LEU A 519 5.52 -27.08 -30.10
C LEU A 519 6.32 -26.60 -31.33
N GLU A 520 7.20 -25.61 -31.18
CA GLU A 520 8.05 -25.14 -32.30
C GLU A 520 9.31 -26.00 -32.52
N LEU A 521 9.84 -26.65 -31.48
CA LEU A 521 11.08 -27.46 -31.58
C LEU A 521 10.89 -28.87 -32.16
N GLN A 522 9.65 -29.32 -32.40
CA GLN A 522 9.38 -30.59 -33.07
C GLN A 522 9.02 -30.47 -34.56
N ALA A 523 8.92 -29.24 -35.10
CA ALA A 523 8.63 -29.02 -36.51
C ALA A 523 9.89 -28.94 -37.41
N GLU A 524 11.10 -28.84 -36.85
CA GLU A 524 12.34 -28.66 -37.63
C GLU A 524 13.19 -29.94 -37.85
N LYS A 525 12.87 -31.07 -37.21
CA LYS A 525 13.60 -32.33 -37.45
C LYS A 525 12.94 -33.18 -38.54
N GLY A 526 12.95 -32.69 -39.78
CA GLY A 526 12.46 -33.50 -40.89
C GLY A 526 12.55 -32.87 -42.27
N ARG A 527 13.76 -32.60 -42.79
CA ARG A 527 14.09 -32.71 -44.24
C ARG A 527 15.58 -32.48 -44.52
N LYS A 528 16.22 -33.48 -45.16
CA LYS A 528 17.56 -33.40 -45.79
C LYS A 528 17.49 -32.75 -47.19
N PRO A 529 18.61 -32.26 -47.77
CA PRO A 529 18.63 -31.27 -48.84
C PRO A 529 18.85 -31.86 -50.25
N LEU A 530 18.40 -31.15 -51.31
CA LEU A 530 18.84 -31.37 -52.69
C LEU A 530 18.79 -30.08 -53.57
N LYS A 531 20.01 -29.65 -53.94
CA LYS A 531 20.55 -28.95 -55.12
C LYS A 531 19.67 -28.10 -56.10
N SER A 532 20.10 -26.84 -56.21
CA SER A 532 20.45 -26.00 -57.40
C SER A 532 19.49 -25.75 -58.57
N SER A 533 19.11 -24.49 -58.75
CA SER A 533 19.24 -23.60 -59.95
C SER A 533 18.49 -22.30 -59.61
N GLY A 534 18.87 -21.05 -59.90
CA GLY A 534 19.77 -20.46 -60.86
C GLY A 534 18.99 -19.44 -61.70
N ARG A 535 18.90 -18.16 -61.26
CA ARG A 535 18.93 -16.91 -62.09
C ARG A 535 18.31 -15.66 -61.42
N LEU A 536 19.18 -14.66 -61.22
CA LEU A 536 19.14 -13.26 -61.69
C LEU A 536 17.88 -12.37 -61.47
N SER A 537 18.06 -11.29 -60.67
CA SER A 537 17.92 -9.87 -61.08
C SER A 537 18.26 -8.92 -59.92
N LYS A 538 19.47 -8.33 -59.88
CA LYS A 538 19.82 -6.93 -60.22
C LYS A 538 19.35 -5.81 -59.26
N THR A 539 20.30 -5.39 -58.42
CA THR A 539 20.85 -4.02 -58.21
C THR A 539 19.91 -2.83 -57.94
N ARG A 540 20.14 -2.09 -56.82
CA ARG A 540 21.04 -0.91 -56.77
C ARG A 540 21.12 -0.32 -55.34
N SER A 541 22.31 -0.25 -54.77
CA SER A 541 22.68 0.74 -53.74
C SER A 541 24.00 1.39 -54.16
N LYS A 542 24.11 2.71 -53.97
CA LYS A 542 25.33 3.51 -54.15
C LYS A 542 25.66 4.15 -52.79
N PRO A 543 26.94 4.17 -52.38
CA PRO A 543 27.44 5.00 -51.28
C PRO A 543 28.30 6.17 -51.79
N VAL A 544 28.32 7.29 -51.06
CA VAL A 544 29.35 8.37 -51.07
C VAL A 544 29.15 9.12 -49.73
N ALA A 545 30.00 8.98 -48.71
CA ALA A 545 31.37 9.47 -48.49
C ALA A 545 31.47 10.91 -47.95
N ASP A 546 32.22 11.00 -46.85
CA ASP A 546 32.52 12.12 -45.96
C ASP A 546 33.16 13.35 -46.62
N ARG A 547 33.06 14.48 -45.89
CA ARG A 547 34.09 15.52 -45.89
C ARG A 547 34.16 16.25 -44.54
N ASP A 548 35.28 16.02 -43.87
CA ASP A 548 35.85 16.82 -42.78
C ASP A 548 36.15 18.26 -43.21
N ILE A 549 35.99 19.20 -42.27
CA ILE A 549 36.79 20.43 -42.21
C ILE A 549 37.18 20.67 -40.74
N SER A 550 38.49 20.71 -40.52
CA SER A 550 39.19 21.05 -39.28
C SER A 550 39.54 22.54 -39.20
N ASN A 551 40.05 22.93 -38.02
CA ASN A 551 40.77 24.16 -37.62
C ASN A 551 39.89 25.10 -36.76
N GLY A 552 40.33 25.65 -35.63
CA GLY A 552 41.65 25.69 -35.00
C GLY A 552 41.67 26.87 -34.02
N ILE A 553 42.33 26.68 -32.88
CA ILE A 553 42.40 27.51 -31.67
C ILE A 553 43.25 28.78 -31.85
N TYR A 554 42.82 29.90 -31.25
CA TYR A 554 43.57 31.02 -30.60
C TYR A 554 42.47 31.85 -29.87
N GLY A 555 42.56 32.36 -28.63
CA GLY A 555 43.69 32.79 -27.81
C GLY A 555 43.46 34.27 -27.44
N ASP A 556 43.00 34.51 -26.21
CA ASP A 556 43.07 35.71 -25.33
C ASP A 556 42.62 37.14 -25.72
N ASP A 557 42.05 37.76 -24.67
CA ASP A 557 42.20 39.14 -24.18
C ASP A 557 41.27 40.32 -24.59
N ILE A 558 40.57 40.81 -23.53
CA ILE A 558 40.52 42.18 -22.99
C ILE A 558 39.67 43.27 -23.70
N SER A 559 38.72 43.85 -22.90
CA SER A 559 38.05 45.18 -22.94
C SER A 559 37.33 45.59 -24.26
N ASP A 560 36.16 46.21 -24.29
CA ASP A 560 35.33 47.02 -23.37
C ASP A 560 33.85 46.71 -23.59
#